data_AF-A0A382T854-F1
#
_entry.id   AF-A0A382T854-F1
#
_cell.length_a   1.000
_cell.length_b   1.000
_cell.length_c   1.000
_cell.angle_alpha   90.00
_cell.angle_beta   90.00
_cell.angle_gamma   90.00
#
_symmetry.space_group_name_H-M   'P 1'
#
loop_
_entity.id
_entity.type
_entity.pdbx_description
1 polymer ?
#
loop_
_entity_poly.entity_id
_entity_poly.type
_entity_poly.pdbx_seq_one_letter_code
_entity_poly.pdbx_strand_id
1 'polypeptide(L)' 'MPKVGKKAFPYTAKGKKSAQRYAKTTGQKVQKAKKASKRGY' A
#
# COMPACT_ATOMS: atom_id res chain seq x y z
N MET A 1 -5.17 1.76 2.11
CA MET A 1 -4.43 2.22 0.92
C MET A 1 -3.15 1.42 0.78
N PRO A 2 -2.66 1.15 -0.45
CA PRO A 2 -1.31 0.64 -0.64
C PRO A 2 -0.35 1.65 -0.05
N LYS A 3 0.52 1.21 0.84
CA LYS A 3 1.50 2.07 1.51
C LYS A 3 2.91 1.53 1.28
N VAL A 4 3.89 2.42 1.17
CA VAL A 4 5.31 2.08 1.15
C VAL A 4 5.98 2.99 2.17
N GLY A 5 6.36 2.41 3.31
CA GLY A 5 6.80 3.17 4.47
C GLY A 5 5.73 4.18 4.90
N LYS A 6 6.12 5.46 4.96
CA LYS A 6 5.22 6.57 5.32
C LYS A 6 4.36 7.08 4.15
N LYS A 7 4.68 6.73 2.90
CA LYS A 7 3.92 7.19 1.72
C LYS A 7 2.71 6.31 1.46
N ALA A 8 1.56 6.94 1.30
CA ALA A 8 0.33 6.28 0.91
C ALA A 8 0.01 6.57 -0.55
N PHE A 9 -0.47 5.55 -1.25
CA PHE A 9 -0.88 5.64 -2.64
C PHE A 9 -2.40 5.46 -2.76
N PRO A 10 -3.05 6.06 -3.77
CA PRO A 10 -4.47 5.84 -4.00
C PRO A 10 -4.77 4.40 -4.44
N TYR A 11 -5.98 3.91 -4.15
CA TYR A 11 -6.44 2.56 -4.51
C TYR A 11 -6.82 2.38 -5.99
N THR A 12 -6.19 3.13 -6.88
CA THR A 12 -6.41 3.04 -8.31
C THR A 12 -5.41 2.07 -8.96
N ALA A 13 -5.69 1.61 -10.18
CA ALA A 13 -4.72 0.80 -10.94
C ALA A 13 -3.39 1.54 -11.12
N LYS A 14 -3.45 2.84 -11.44
CA LYS A 14 -2.28 3.74 -11.52
C LYS A 14 -1.56 3.83 -10.17
N GLY A 15 -2.29 4.06 -9.07
CA GLY A 15 -1.73 4.16 -7.72
C GLY A 15 -1.04 2.87 -7.25
N LYS A 16 -1.59 1.70 -7.55
CA LYS A 16 -0.97 0.40 -7.26
C LYS A 16 0.35 0.21 -8.03
N LYS A 17 0.38 0.57 -9.32
CA LYS A 17 1.59 0.48 -10.16
C LYS A 17 2.69 1.42 -9.64
N SER A 18 2.33 2.64 -9.27
CA SER A 18 3.27 3.61 -8.67
C SER A 18 3.82 3.13 -7.33
N ALA A 19 2.96 2.57 -6.46
CA ALA A 19 3.40 1.99 -5.18
C ALA A 19 4.43 0.86 -5.39
N GLN A 20 4.19 -0.03 -6.36
CA GLN A 20 5.12 -1.12 -6.68
C GLN A 20 6.45 -0.61 -7.22
N ARG A 21 6.43 0.40 -8.10
CA ARG A 21 7.67 1.03 -8.61
C ARG A 21 8.47 1.68 -7.48
N TYR A 22 7.80 2.48 -6.65
CA TYR A 22 8.44 3.15 -5.52
C TYR A 22 9.03 2.15 -4.52
N ALA A 23 8.28 1.07 -4.21
CA ALA A 23 8.75 -0.01 -3.36
C ALA A 23 10.05 -0.65 -3.88
N LYS A 24 10.12 -0.97 -5.17
CA LYS A 24 11.35 -1.52 -5.80
C LYS A 24 12.53 -0.55 -5.69
N THR A 25 12.31 0.73 -6.00
CA THR A 25 13.39 1.73 -5.97
C THR A 25 13.90 2.00 -4.56
N THR A 26 13.04 1.91 -3.54
CA THR A 26 13.42 2.19 -2.15
C THR A 26 13.80 0.93 -1.36
N GLY A 27 13.82 -0.25 -1.99
CA GLY A 27 14.03 -1.53 -1.30
C GLY A 27 12.93 -1.90 -0.29
N GLN A 28 11.77 -1.26 -0.36
CA GLN A 28 10.66 -1.47 0.57
C GLN A 28 9.60 -2.39 -0.03
N LYS A 29 8.67 -2.87 0.79
CA LYS A 29 7.53 -3.69 0.35
C LYS A 29 6.24 -2.87 0.40
N VAL A 30 5.35 -3.09 -0.58
CA VAL A 30 4.01 -2.48 -0.57
C VAL A 30 3.18 -3.17 0.51
N GLN A 31 2.84 -2.42 1.56
CA GLN A 31 1.88 -2.85 2.55
C GLN A 31 0.48 -2.74 1.94
N LYS A 32 -0.22 -3.88 1.84
CA LYS A 32 -1.65 -3.90 1.56
C LYS A 32 -2.36 -3.29 2.79
N ALA A 33 -3.48 -2.59 2.61
CA ALA A 33 -4.26 -2.24 3.79
C ALA A 33 -4.61 -3.52 4.52
N LYS A 34 -4.30 -3.53 5.80
CA LYS A 34 -4.92 -4.45 6.75
C LYS A 34 -6.42 -4.25 6.56
N LYS A 35 -7.13 -5.24 6.04
CA LYS A 35 -8.58 -5.29 6.13
C LYS A 35 -8.84 -5.08 7.62
N ALA A 36 -9.49 -3.99 8.01
CA ALA A 36 -9.95 -3.87 9.38
C ALA A 36 -10.91 -5.04 9.56
N SER A 37 -10.41 -6.14 10.13
CA SER A 37 -11.26 -7.21 10.58
C SER A 37 -12.14 -6.54 11.62
N LYS A 38 -13.41 -6.31 11.29
CA LYS A 38 -14.45 -6.17 12.30
C LYS A 38 -14.38 -7.44 13.14
N ARG A 39 -13.58 -7.40 14.19
CA ARG A 39 -13.52 -8.44 15.22
C ARG A 39 -13.94 -7.70 16.49
N GLY A 40 -15.21 -7.89 16.85
CA GLY A 40 -15.84 -7.32 18.03
C GLY A 40 -17.14 -6.60 17.71
N TYR A 41 -18.23 -7.37 17.59
CA TYR A 41 -19.48 -7.04 18.27
C TYR A 41 -19.58 -8.00 19.45
#